data_AF-A0A976JJR8-F1
#
_entry.id   AF-A0A976JJR8-F1
#
_cell.length_a   1.000
_cell.length_b   1.000
_cell.length_c   1.000
_cell.angle_alpha   90.00
_cell.angle_beta   90.00
_cell.angle_gamma   90.00
#
_symmetry.space_group_name_H-M   'P 1'
#
loop_
_entity.id
_entity.type
_entity.pdbx_description
1 polymer ?
#
loop_
_entity_poly.entity_id
_entity_poly.type
_entity_poly.pdbx_seq_one_letter_code
_entity_poly.pdbx_strand_id
1 'polypeptide(L)'
;MKILKYALILLLVLSCRDDQVSDFQSKIGSEGNVILLTLDGVRYEEFFNKDIFRTFWAEHAEKGLVLGDPKKNSRVRIANTVMLSLPGYKTMHKGGRVLCRTNKCGPAKVETLGEKLQRVNKSWKNTDIAIISSWHKICDAAMREKRTLFHSCGDMKIDLPGHFYLNEMQEAAPPIWGGRYDKYTFEHGMKIIEEHKPRFMHLSL
;
A
#
# COMPACT_ATOMS: atom_id res chain seq x y z
N MET A 1 21.42 -41.15 45.50
CA MET A 1 20.50 -42.03 44.73
C MET A 1 20.10 -41.29 43.45
N LYS A 2 20.23 -41.97 42.30
CA LYS A 2 19.94 -41.49 40.94
C LYS A 2 18.42 -41.35 40.68
N ILE A 3 18.14 -40.75 39.51
CA ILE A 3 16.93 -40.79 38.64
C ILE A 3 16.15 -39.47 38.71
N LEU A 4 16.37 -38.48 37.83
CA LEU A 4 16.17 -38.40 36.37
C LEU A 4 14.69 -38.58 35.93
N LYS A 5 14.23 -37.62 35.11
CA LYS A 5 12.98 -37.58 34.32
C LYS A 5 11.81 -36.93 35.05
N TYR A 6 11.51 -35.67 34.72
CA TYR A 6 10.36 -35.34 33.88
C TYR A 6 10.62 -33.98 33.24
N ALA A 7 10.77 -34.02 31.92
CA ALA A 7 10.74 -32.87 31.05
C ALA A 7 9.32 -32.31 31.02
N LEU A 8 9.19 -31.00 31.16
CA LEU A 8 8.08 -30.27 30.55
C LEU A 8 8.60 -28.91 30.08
N ILE A 9 9.38 -28.97 29.00
CA ILE A 9 9.64 -27.84 28.12
C ILE A 9 8.36 -27.67 27.30
N LEU A 10 7.58 -26.62 27.58
CA LEU A 10 6.56 -26.14 26.65
C LEU A 10 6.55 -24.61 26.63
N LEU A 11 7.64 -24.04 26.13
CA LEU A 11 7.68 -22.66 25.64
C LEU A 11 7.60 -22.71 24.11
N LEU A 12 6.38 -22.91 23.60
CA LEU A 12 6.07 -22.67 22.19
C LEU A 12 5.74 -21.19 22.02
N VAL A 13 6.77 -20.34 22.12
CA VAL A 13 6.75 -19.03 21.50
C VAL A 13 7.19 -19.26 20.06
N LEU A 14 6.24 -19.41 19.15
CA LEU A 14 6.49 -19.25 17.73
C LEU A 14 6.78 -17.76 17.48
N SER A 15 8.00 -17.36 17.85
CA SER A 15 8.60 -16.13 17.36
C SER A 15 8.76 -16.29 15.85
N CYS A 16 8.11 -15.40 15.10
CA CYS A 16 8.49 -15.13 13.73
C CYS A 16 9.95 -14.67 13.74
N ARG A 17 10.87 -15.62 13.59
CA ARG A 17 12.23 -15.51 13.05
C ARG A 17 12.75 -14.07 12.91
N ASP A 18 13.23 -13.50 14.01
CA ASP A 18 13.86 -12.17 14.09
C ASP A 18 14.96 -11.99 13.03
N ASP A 19 15.69 -13.07 12.70
CA ASP A 19 16.83 -13.05 11.78
C ASP A 19 16.49 -12.58 10.36
N GLN A 20 15.25 -12.74 9.89
CA GLN A 20 14.84 -12.30 8.55
C GLN A 20 14.47 -10.81 8.53
N VAL A 21 13.95 -10.30 9.66
CA VAL A 21 13.57 -8.89 9.81
C VAL A 21 14.83 -8.03 9.97
N SER A 22 15.83 -8.50 10.72
CA SER A 22 17.09 -7.79 10.92
C SER A 22 17.92 -7.67 9.63
N ASP A 23 17.94 -8.69 8.77
CA ASP A 23 18.68 -8.65 7.49
C ASP A 23 17.98 -7.77 6.44
N PHE A 24 16.65 -7.64 6.51
CA PHE A 24 15.90 -6.69 5.67
C PHE A 24 16.10 -5.24 6.15
N GLN A 25 16.10 -5.00 7.46
CA GLN A 25 16.39 -3.70 8.07
C GLN A 25 17.84 -3.25 7.87
N SER A 26 18.81 -4.16 7.76
CA SER A 26 20.20 -3.77 7.49
C SER A 26 20.43 -3.38 6.02
N LYS A 27 19.66 -3.97 5.08
CA LYS A 27 19.72 -3.66 3.63
C LYS A 27 18.94 -2.41 3.25
N ILE A 28 17.80 -2.17 3.90
CA ILE A 28 17.09 -0.90 3.83
C ILE A 28 17.73 0.02 4.86
N GLY A 29 18.82 0.70 4.48
CA GLY A 29 19.40 1.75 5.31
C GLY A 29 18.32 2.73 5.80
N SER A 30 18.59 3.48 6.87
CA SER A 30 17.63 4.36 7.57
C SER A 30 17.00 5.49 6.72
N GLU A 31 17.21 5.50 5.41
CA GLU A 31 16.83 6.54 4.45
C GLU A 31 16.07 6.03 3.21
N GLY A 32 15.63 4.77 3.19
CA GLY A 32 14.91 4.21 2.04
C GLY A 32 13.55 4.88 1.77
N ASN A 33 13.24 5.10 0.49
CA ASN A 33 11.91 5.52 0.06
C ASN A 33 10.99 4.29 -0.02
N VAL A 34 9.74 4.42 0.42
CA VAL A 34 8.76 3.34 0.45
C VAL A 34 7.63 3.62 -0.53
N ILE A 35 7.36 2.67 -1.43
CA ILE A 35 6.18 2.70 -2.30
C ILE A 35 5.23 1.57 -1.88
N LEU A 36 4.05 1.95 -1.40
CA LEU A 36 2.91 1.06 -1.24
C LEU A 36 2.16 1.01 -2.58
N LEU A 37 2.26 -0.11 -3.29
CA LEU A 37 1.48 -0.36 -4.51
C LEU A 37 0.25 -1.21 -4.16
N THR A 38 -0.93 -0.78 -4.57
CA THR A 38 -2.16 -1.58 -4.47
C THR A 38 -2.81 -1.73 -5.83
N LEU A 39 -3.29 -2.94 -6.13
CA LEU A 39 -4.05 -3.27 -7.33
C LEU A 39 -5.47 -3.66 -6.90
N ASP A 40 -6.48 -2.87 -7.27
CA ASP A 40 -7.86 -3.16 -6.87
C ASP A 40 -8.40 -4.39 -7.61
N GLY A 41 -9.18 -5.22 -6.91
CA GLY A 41 -9.84 -6.39 -7.50
C GLY A 41 -8.96 -7.60 -7.82
N VAL A 42 -7.63 -7.51 -7.69
CA VAL A 42 -6.74 -8.66 -7.90
C VAL A 42 -6.92 -9.68 -6.79
N ARG A 43 -7.29 -10.91 -7.16
CA ARG A 43 -7.41 -12.03 -6.21
C ARG A 43 -6.08 -12.76 -6.06
N TYR A 44 -5.92 -13.47 -4.95
CA TYR A 44 -4.68 -14.23 -4.71
C TYR A 44 -4.50 -15.33 -5.76
N GLU A 45 -5.58 -15.93 -6.27
CA GLU A 45 -5.52 -16.93 -7.34
C GLU A 45 -4.90 -16.36 -8.62
N GLU A 46 -5.19 -15.09 -8.93
CA GLU A 46 -4.63 -14.38 -10.09
C GLU A 46 -3.18 -14.01 -9.82
N PHE A 47 -2.90 -13.44 -8.64
CA PHE A 47 -1.53 -13.06 -8.28
C PHE A 47 -0.58 -14.25 -8.27
N PHE A 48 -0.99 -15.41 -7.73
CA PHE A 48 -0.17 -16.64 -7.72
C PHE A 48 -0.18 -17.41 -9.04
N ASN A 49 -0.94 -16.95 -10.04
CA ASN A 49 -0.82 -17.45 -11.40
C ASN A 49 0.35 -16.76 -12.12
N LYS A 50 1.43 -17.50 -12.32
CA LYS A 50 2.66 -17.01 -12.97
C LYS A 50 2.46 -16.56 -14.41
N ASP A 51 1.41 -17.03 -15.09
CA ASP A 51 1.12 -16.61 -16.46
C ASP A 51 0.45 -15.23 -16.51
N ILE A 52 -0.32 -14.87 -15.48
CA ILE A 52 -0.99 -13.57 -15.37
C ILE A 52 0.02 -12.50 -14.90
N PHE A 53 0.78 -12.79 -13.84
CA PHE A 53 1.78 -11.87 -13.28
C PHE A 53 3.22 -12.22 -13.73
N ARG A 54 3.40 -12.52 -15.03
CA ARG A 54 4.65 -13.07 -15.57
C ARG A 54 5.89 -12.27 -15.21
N THR A 55 5.89 -10.97 -15.49
CA THR A 55 7.04 -10.09 -15.21
C THR A 55 7.39 -10.08 -13.72
N PHE A 56 6.39 -9.96 -12.84
CA PHE A 56 6.64 -10.02 -11.39
C PHE A 56 7.31 -11.32 -10.97
N TRP A 57 6.77 -12.46 -11.40
CA TRP A 57 7.29 -13.76 -11.01
C TRP A 57 8.65 -14.09 -11.61
N ALA A 58 8.92 -13.61 -12.83
CA ALA A 58 10.19 -13.83 -13.51
C ALA A 58 11.31 -12.91 -12.98
N GLU A 59 10.99 -11.67 -12.61
CA GLU A 59 12.01 -10.64 -12.39
C GLU A 59 12.09 -10.11 -10.95
N HIS A 60 11.02 -10.24 -10.16
CA HIS A 60 10.89 -9.55 -8.88
C HIS A 60 10.63 -10.49 -7.69
N ALA A 61 9.95 -11.62 -7.87
CA ALA A 61 9.54 -12.49 -6.77
C ALA A 61 10.72 -13.00 -5.93
N GLU A 62 11.88 -13.27 -6.54
CA GLU A 62 13.09 -13.76 -5.85
C GLU A 62 13.87 -12.65 -5.12
N LYS A 63 13.60 -11.38 -5.45
CA LYS A 63 14.28 -10.22 -4.85
C LYS A 63 13.61 -9.73 -3.56
N GLY A 64 12.52 -10.37 -3.14
CA GLY A 64 11.72 -9.93 -2.01
C GLY A 64 11.03 -11.07 -1.26
N LEU A 65 10.10 -10.70 -0.38
CA LEU A 65 9.30 -11.64 0.39
C LEU A 65 7.88 -11.71 -0.19
N VAL A 66 7.45 -12.91 -0.57
CA VAL A 66 6.08 -13.16 -1.03
C VAL A 66 5.31 -13.91 0.05
N LEU A 67 4.20 -13.33 0.50
CA LEU A 67 3.34 -13.87 1.56
C LEU A 67 1.94 -14.18 1.03
N GLY A 68 1.26 -15.14 1.66
CA GLY A 68 -0.15 -15.43 1.39
C GLY A 68 -0.42 -16.56 0.39
N ASP A 69 0.62 -17.30 -0.03
CA ASP A 69 0.47 -18.49 -0.90
C ASP A 69 -0.11 -19.68 -0.10
N PRO A 70 -1.37 -20.09 -0.36
CA PRO A 70 -1.97 -21.21 0.36
C PRO A 70 -1.28 -22.54 0.06
N LYS A 71 -0.68 -22.70 -1.13
CA LYS A 71 0.04 -23.93 -1.53
C LYS A 71 1.33 -24.12 -0.74
N LYS A 72 1.88 -23.03 -0.17
CA LYS A 72 3.05 -23.03 0.71
C LYS A 72 2.68 -22.93 2.20
N ASN A 73 1.40 -23.13 2.55
CA ASN A 73 0.89 -22.95 3.90
C ASN A 73 1.16 -21.53 4.48
N SER A 74 1.34 -20.53 3.62
CA SER A 74 1.50 -19.13 4.00
C SER A 74 0.13 -18.49 4.12
N ARG A 75 -0.35 -18.26 5.34
CA ARG A 75 -1.69 -17.73 5.60
C ARG A 75 -1.62 -16.25 5.98
N VAL A 76 -2.02 -15.38 5.04
CA VAL A 76 -2.30 -13.97 5.31
C VAL A 76 -3.79 -13.80 5.49
N ARG A 77 -4.21 -13.17 6.60
CA ARG A 77 -5.62 -12.88 6.88
C ARG A 77 -5.86 -11.39 6.83
N ILE A 78 -6.82 -10.98 6.02
CA ILE A 78 -7.25 -9.59 5.97
C ILE A 78 -7.99 -9.21 7.26
N ALA A 79 -7.66 -8.04 7.82
CA ALA A 79 -8.34 -7.52 9.01
C ALA A 79 -9.75 -6.97 8.69
N ASN A 80 -9.99 -6.59 7.43
CA ASN A 80 -11.29 -6.17 6.93
C ASN A 80 -12.20 -7.39 6.67
N THR A 81 -13.31 -7.50 7.40
CA THR A 81 -14.23 -8.65 7.29
C THR A 81 -15.34 -8.46 6.27
N VAL A 82 -15.51 -7.26 5.69
CA VAL A 82 -16.56 -7.00 4.69
C VAL A 82 -16.10 -7.20 3.25
N MET A 83 -14.81 -7.43 3.01
CA MET A 83 -14.24 -7.69 1.67
C MET A 83 -14.62 -6.64 0.61
N LEU A 84 -14.65 -5.37 1.02
CA LEU A 84 -14.93 -4.22 0.16
C LEU A 84 -13.76 -3.24 0.14
N SER A 85 -13.57 -2.58 -1.00
CA SER A 85 -12.47 -1.65 -1.32
C SER A 85 -12.22 -0.61 -0.23
N LEU A 86 -13.11 0.39 -0.04
CA LEU A 86 -12.86 1.49 0.90
C LEU A 86 -12.62 1.02 2.35
N PRO A 87 -13.39 0.09 2.93
CA PRO A 87 -13.05 -0.51 4.21
C PRO A 87 -11.64 -1.14 4.27
N GLY A 88 -11.20 -1.78 3.19
CA GLY A 88 -9.87 -2.36 3.05
C GLY A 88 -8.78 -1.29 3.08
N TYR A 89 -8.89 -0.28 2.21
CA TYR A 89 -7.94 0.84 2.17
C TYR A 89 -7.86 1.60 3.49
N LYS A 90 -9.01 1.84 4.15
CA LYS A 90 -9.04 2.46 5.48
C LYS A 90 -8.35 1.61 6.54
N THR A 91 -8.47 0.29 6.46
CA THR A 91 -7.79 -0.63 7.38
C THR A 91 -6.27 -0.58 7.18
N MET A 92 -5.81 -0.54 5.93
CA MET A 92 -4.39 -0.39 5.59
C MET A 92 -3.82 0.93 6.11
N HIS A 93 -4.48 2.06 5.82
CA HIS A 93 -4.02 3.38 6.25
C HIS A 93 -4.14 3.64 7.75
N LYS A 94 -5.11 3.03 8.44
CA LYS A 94 -5.18 3.08 9.91
C LYS A 94 -4.16 2.16 10.58
N GLY A 95 -3.71 1.10 9.90
CA GLY A 95 -2.96 -0.01 10.52
C GLY A 95 -3.81 -0.89 11.44
N GLY A 96 -5.13 -0.95 11.22
CA GLY A 96 -6.04 -1.72 12.07
C GLY A 96 -7.51 -1.63 11.66
N ARG A 97 -8.36 -2.45 12.29
CA ARG A 97 -9.80 -2.55 11.95
C ARG A 97 -10.51 -1.20 12.05
N VAL A 98 -11.41 -0.93 11.11
CA VAL A 98 -12.24 0.28 11.06
C VAL A 98 -13.74 -0.06 11.12
N LEU A 99 -14.53 0.87 11.65
CA LEU A 99 -16.00 0.83 11.61
C LEU A 99 -16.50 1.38 10.25
N CYS A 100 -16.05 0.77 9.16
CA CYS A 100 -16.50 1.07 7.82
C CYS A 100 -16.92 -0.22 7.14
N ARG A 101 -18.15 -0.26 6.62
CA ARG A 101 -18.74 -1.47 6.02
C ARG A 101 -19.17 -1.29 4.57
N THR A 102 -18.98 -0.11 3.98
CA THR A 102 -19.41 0.22 2.61
C THR A 102 -18.42 1.17 1.93
N ASN A 103 -18.54 1.35 0.62
CA ASN A 103 -17.79 2.37 -0.13
C ASN A 103 -18.29 3.81 0.12
N LYS A 104 -19.23 4.01 1.05
CA LYS A 104 -19.87 5.31 1.35
C LYS A 104 -19.44 5.89 2.71
N CYS A 105 -18.47 5.31 3.41
CA CYS A 105 -18.07 5.74 4.77
C CYS A 105 -17.41 7.13 4.89
N GLY A 106 -17.30 7.90 3.81
CA GLY A 106 -16.61 9.20 3.77
C GLY A 106 -15.11 9.10 4.06
N PRO A 107 -14.45 10.23 4.41
CA PRO A 107 -13.02 10.29 4.76
C PRO A 107 -12.61 9.51 6.01
N ALA A 108 -11.30 9.39 6.25
CA ALA A 108 -10.76 8.79 7.47
C ALA A 108 -11.19 9.65 8.67
N LYS A 109 -11.42 9.00 9.82
CA LYS A 109 -11.83 9.69 11.06
C LYS A 109 -10.74 9.71 12.13
N VAL A 110 -9.61 9.08 11.85
CA VAL A 110 -8.47 8.93 12.75
C VAL A 110 -7.18 9.19 11.97
N GLU A 111 -6.10 9.48 12.69
CA GLU A 111 -4.78 9.64 12.08
C GLU A 111 -4.43 8.42 11.21
N THR A 112 -4.01 8.69 9.98
CA THR A 112 -3.59 7.68 9.01
C THR A 112 -2.07 7.52 8.98
N LEU A 113 -1.57 6.50 8.27
CA LEU A 113 -0.14 6.26 8.10
C LEU A 113 0.60 7.49 7.56
N GLY A 114 0.08 8.09 6.48
CA GLY A 114 0.69 9.29 5.89
C GLY A 114 0.68 10.48 6.86
N GLU A 115 -0.43 10.74 7.55
CA GLU A 115 -0.52 11.82 8.54
C GLU A 115 0.43 11.59 9.72
N LYS A 116 0.54 10.33 10.20
CA LYS A 116 1.49 9.95 11.26
C LYS A 116 2.94 10.17 10.81
N LEU A 117 3.28 9.74 9.60
CA LEU A 117 4.62 9.94 9.01
C LEU A 117 4.97 11.43 8.92
N GLN A 118 4.06 12.27 8.44
CA GLN A 118 4.25 13.72 8.38
C GLN A 118 4.46 14.32 9.77
N ARG A 119 3.67 13.89 10.78
CA ARG A 119 3.74 14.41 12.14
C ARG A 119 5.05 14.05 12.84
N VAL A 120 5.53 12.82 12.70
CA VAL A 120 6.77 12.36 13.36
C VAL A 120 8.03 12.87 12.64
N ASN A 121 7.93 13.19 11.34
CA ASN A 121 9.03 13.73 10.54
C ASN A 121 8.79 15.21 10.19
N LYS A 122 8.95 16.11 11.17
CA LYS A 122 8.63 17.54 11.00
C LYS A 122 9.43 18.27 9.93
N SER A 123 10.57 17.74 9.50
CA SER A 123 11.39 18.30 8.42
C SER A 123 10.91 17.91 7.01
N TRP A 124 9.99 16.94 6.91
CA TRP A 124 9.45 16.50 5.62
C TRP A 124 8.49 17.54 5.06
N LYS A 125 8.62 17.79 3.75
CA LYS A 125 7.69 18.59 2.96
C LYS A 125 6.45 17.76 2.65
N ASN A 126 5.33 18.41 2.32
CA ASN A 126 4.12 17.70 1.90
C ASN A 126 4.35 16.77 0.69
N THR A 127 5.32 17.07 -0.18
CA THR A 127 5.70 16.24 -1.34
C THR A 127 6.53 15.02 -0.99
N ASP A 128 7.05 14.92 0.24
CA ASP A 128 7.72 13.71 0.73
C ASP A 128 6.72 12.57 1.00
N ILE A 129 5.42 12.88 1.04
CA ILE A 129 4.34 11.91 1.19
C ILE A 129 3.32 12.11 0.07
N ALA A 130 3.25 11.16 -0.86
CA ALA A 130 2.39 11.24 -2.04
C ALA A 130 1.31 10.16 -2.06
N ILE A 131 0.05 10.55 -2.33
CA ILE A 131 -1.07 9.62 -2.54
C ILE A 131 -1.59 9.78 -3.97
N ILE A 132 -1.24 8.83 -4.85
CA ILE A 132 -1.64 8.85 -6.27
C ILE A 132 -2.53 7.63 -6.54
N SER A 133 -3.73 7.87 -7.06
CA SER A 133 -4.74 6.81 -7.15
C SER A 133 -5.67 6.95 -8.36
N SER A 134 -6.06 5.81 -8.94
CA SER A 134 -7.11 5.70 -9.96
C SER A 134 -8.51 6.05 -9.44
N TRP A 135 -8.75 5.89 -8.14
CA TRP A 135 -10.07 6.05 -7.51
C TRP A 135 -10.07 7.14 -6.44
N HIS A 136 -11.07 8.04 -6.49
CA HIS A 136 -11.18 9.20 -5.61
C HIS A 136 -11.31 8.83 -4.12
N LYS A 137 -11.87 7.65 -3.79
CA LYS A 137 -12.05 7.19 -2.41
C LYS A 137 -10.76 6.73 -1.74
N ILE A 138 -9.65 6.54 -2.47
CA ILE A 138 -8.35 6.27 -1.84
C ILE A 138 -7.91 7.47 -0.99
N CYS A 139 -8.16 8.70 -1.46
CA CYS A 139 -7.91 9.89 -0.64
C CYS A 139 -8.81 9.92 0.62
N ASP A 140 -10.06 9.47 0.51
CA ASP A 140 -10.95 9.30 1.67
C ASP A 140 -10.44 8.20 2.64
N ALA A 141 -9.59 7.27 2.19
CA ALA A 141 -8.97 6.27 3.06
C ALA A 141 -7.66 6.75 3.69
N ALA A 142 -6.86 7.47 2.90
CA ALA A 142 -5.49 7.86 3.23
C ALA A 142 -5.40 9.12 4.10
N MET A 143 -6.44 9.94 4.16
CA MET A 143 -6.42 11.23 4.86
C MET A 143 -7.75 11.52 5.56
N ARG A 144 -7.69 12.21 6.70
CA ARG A 144 -8.86 12.82 7.35
C ARG A 144 -9.29 14.07 6.60
N GLU A 145 -8.30 14.88 6.21
CA GLU A 145 -8.49 16.13 5.48
C GLU A 145 -7.56 16.16 4.27
N LYS A 146 -8.13 16.42 3.09
CA LYS A 146 -7.40 16.36 1.81
C LYS A 146 -6.25 17.38 1.71
N ARG A 147 -6.11 18.34 2.62
CA ARG A 147 -5.03 19.34 2.57
C ARG A 147 -3.75 18.93 3.32
N THR A 148 -3.73 17.74 3.91
CA THR A 148 -2.63 17.32 4.79
C THR A 148 -1.43 16.72 4.05
N LEU A 149 -1.64 16.10 2.89
CA LEU A 149 -0.60 15.41 2.11
C LEU A 149 -0.71 15.76 0.62
N PHE A 150 0.39 15.61 -0.13
CA PHE A 150 0.34 15.71 -1.59
C PHE A 150 -0.48 14.54 -2.17
N HIS A 151 -1.45 14.82 -3.05
CA HIS A 151 -2.35 13.80 -3.55
C HIS A 151 -2.97 14.11 -4.91
N SER A 152 -3.29 13.06 -5.66
CA SER A 152 -4.14 13.08 -6.85
C SER A 152 -4.89 11.75 -6.92
N CYS A 153 -6.17 11.75 -6.55
CA CYS A 153 -7.02 10.56 -6.56
C CYS A 153 -8.18 10.71 -7.54
N GLY A 154 -8.47 9.67 -8.30
CA GLY A 154 -9.55 9.73 -9.29
C GLY A 154 -9.17 10.61 -10.47
N ASP A 155 -10.09 11.48 -10.86
CA ASP A 155 -9.99 12.45 -11.94
C ASP A 155 -9.25 13.75 -11.54
N MET A 156 -8.73 13.83 -10.31
CA MET A 156 -7.95 14.99 -9.86
C MET A 156 -6.71 15.22 -10.72
N LYS A 157 -6.68 16.36 -11.41
CA LYS A 157 -5.52 16.83 -12.18
C LYS A 157 -4.32 17.11 -11.28
N ILE A 158 -3.11 16.94 -11.82
CA ILE A 158 -1.87 17.37 -11.16
C ILE A 158 -1.36 18.62 -11.89
N ASP A 159 -1.37 19.75 -11.18
CA ASP A 159 -0.91 21.04 -11.71
C ASP A 159 0.59 21.23 -11.47
N LEU A 160 1.39 20.35 -12.10
CA LEU A 160 2.85 20.39 -12.10
C LEU A 160 3.38 20.28 -13.54
N PRO A 161 4.54 20.89 -13.85
CA PRO A 161 5.19 20.73 -15.14
C PRO A 161 5.31 19.26 -15.54
N GLY A 162 5.02 18.93 -16.79
CA GLY A 162 5.10 17.53 -17.28
C GLY A 162 3.86 16.67 -17.03
N HIS A 163 2.85 17.17 -16.29
CA HIS A 163 1.58 16.46 -16.05
C HIS A 163 0.42 16.93 -16.93
N PHE A 164 0.54 18.08 -17.61
CA PHE A 164 -0.55 18.68 -18.39
C PHE A 164 -1.09 17.77 -19.49
N TYR A 165 -0.22 17.17 -20.30
CA TYR A 165 -0.62 16.23 -21.35
C TYR A 165 -1.39 15.03 -20.78
N LEU A 166 -0.94 14.49 -19.64
CA LEU A 166 -1.63 13.38 -18.97
C LEU A 166 -2.99 13.79 -18.43
N ASN A 167 -3.11 15.00 -17.89
CA ASN A 167 -4.38 15.57 -17.44
C ASN A 167 -5.39 15.71 -18.59
N GLU A 168 -4.94 16.14 -19.77
CA GLU A 168 -5.80 16.22 -20.97
C GLU A 168 -6.23 14.82 -21.45
N MET A 169 -5.29 13.88 -21.50
CA MET A 169 -5.55 12.52 -21.98
C MET A 169 -6.48 11.72 -21.07
N GLN A 170 -6.43 11.93 -19.75
CA GLN A 170 -7.39 11.31 -18.81
C GLN A 170 -8.79 11.92 -18.93
N GLU A 171 -8.90 13.22 -19.23
CA GLU A 171 -10.16 13.96 -19.31
C GLU A 171 -10.89 13.67 -20.63
N ALA A 172 -10.14 13.51 -21.72
CA ALA A 172 -10.68 13.18 -23.03
C ALA A 172 -11.32 11.79 -23.10
N ALA A 173 -10.88 10.86 -22.24
CA ALA A 173 -11.37 9.49 -22.22
C ALA A 173 -11.50 8.98 -20.77
N PRO A 174 -12.54 9.42 -20.02
CA PRO A 174 -12.77 8.95 -18.67
C PRO A 174 -13.32 7.51 -18.68
N PRO A 175 -12.99 6.69 -17.68
CA PRO A 175 -13.57 5.36 -17.54
C PRO A 175 -15.06 5.43 -17.17
N ILE A 176 -15.86 4.48 -17.68
CA ILE A 176 -17.31 4.41 -17.43
C ILE A 176 -17.67 4.19 -15.94
N TRP A 177 -16.74 3.62 -15.16
CA TRP A 177 -16.90 3.37 -13.73
C TRP A 177 -16.50 4.57 -12.86
N GLY A 178 -16.04 5.67 -13.47
CA GLY A 178 -15.52 6.85 -12.80
C GLY A 178 -14.09 6.67 -12.26
N GLY A 179 -13.38 7.78 -12.07
CA GLY A 179 -11.97 7.77 -11.69
C GLY A 179 -11.05 7.93 -12.90
N ARG A 180 -9.90 7.24 -12.89
CA ARG A 180 -8.83 7.38 -13.88
C ARG A 180 -8.25 6.02 -14.24
N TYR A 181 -7.96 5.78 -15.52
CA TYR A 181 -7.28 4.57 -15.97
C TYR A 181 -5.89 4.41 -15.34
N ASP A 182 -5.52 3.17 -15.04
CA ASP A 182 -4.25 2.80 -14.40
C ASP A 182 -3.04 3.34 -15.14
N LYS A 183 -3.05 3.35 -16.48
CA LYS A 183 -1.94 3.90 -17.28
C LYS A 183 -1.60 5.34 -16.91
N TYR A 184 -2.62 6.19 -16.72
CA TYR A 184 -2.40 7.59 -16.37
C TYR A 184 -2.03 7.75 -14.90
N THR A 185 -2.63 6.94 -14.01
CA THR A 185 -2.26 6.90 -12.59
C THR A 185 -0.80 6.47 -12.41
N PHE A 186 -0.36 5.44 -13.13
CA PHE A 186 1.01 4.95 -13.13
C PHE A 186 1.98 6.00 -13.69
N GLU A 187 1.70 6.57 -14.86
CA GLU A 187 2.56 7.59 -15.47
C GLU A 187 2.71 8.84 -14.61
N HIS A 188 1.61 9.32 -14.01
CA HIS A 188 1.68 10.38 -13.01
C HIS A 188 2.53 9.97 -11.81
N GLY A 189 2.35 8.75 -11.30
CA GLY A 189 3.11 8.23 -10.17
C GLY A 189 4.61 8.19 -10.45
N MET A 190 5.02 7.71 -11.62
CA MET A 190 6.42 7.65 -12.03
C MET A 190 7.05 9.04 -12.15
N LYS A 191 6.33 10.02 -12.71
CA LYS A 191 6.79 11.41 -12.75
C LYS A 191 7.01 12.00 -11.35
N ILE A 192 6.09 11.78 -10.43
CA ILE A 192 6.26 12.22 -9.03
C ILE A 192 7.47 11.55 -8.36
N ILE A 193 7.73 10.28 -8.66
CA ILE A 193 8.94 9.59 -8.17
C ILE A 193 10.21 10.27 -8.69
N GLU A 194 10.25 10.63 -9.97
CA GLU A 194 11.40 11.29 -10.60
C GLU A 194 11.61 12.72 -10.07
N GLU A 195 10.53 13.50 -9.97
CA GLU A 195 10.56 14.94 -9.66
C GLU A 195 10.71 15.21 -8.16
N HIS A 196 10.05 14.42 -7.32
CA HIS A 196 9.94 14.71 -5.89
C HIS A 196 10.57 13.65 -4.99
N LYS A 197 10.81 12.43 -5.50
CA LYS A 197 11.44 11.32 -4.75
C LYS A 197 10.81 11.14 -3.35
N PRO A 198 9.48 10.93 -3.26
CA PRO A 198 8.79 10.90 -1.98
C PRO A 198 9.38 9.84 -1.05
N ARG A 199 9.43 10.15 0.25
CA ARG A 199 9.82 9.21 1.30
C ARG A 199 8.78 8.11 1.47
N PHE A 200 7.51 8.45 1.28
CA PHE A 200 6.42 7.48 1.21
C PHE A 200 5.48 7.82 0.05
N MET A 201 5.14 6.82 -0.76
CA MET A 201 4.12 6.95 -1.79
C MET A 201 3.11 5.81 -1.68
N HIS A 202 1.82 6.12 -1.69
CA HIS A 202 0.78 5.15 -2.03
C HIS A 202 0.39 5.34 -3.49
N LEU A 203 0.75 4.37 -4.33
CA LEU A 203 0.29 4.26 -5.71
C LEU A 203 -0.82 3.21 -5.78
N SER A 204 -2.05 3.62 -6.06
CA SER A 204 -3.21 2.71 -6.18
C SER A 204 -3.70 2.66 -7.61
N LEU A 205 -3.58 1.50 -8.25
CA LEU A 205 -4.09 1.22 -9.58
C LEU A 205 -5.46 0.55 -9.45
#